data_AF-A0A2G0E6A3-F1
#
_entry.id   AF-A0A2G0E6A3-F1
#
_cell.length_a   1.000
_cell.length_b   1.000
_cell.length_c   1.000
_cell.angle_alpha   90.00
_cell.angle_beta   90.00
_cell.angle_gamma   90.00
#
_symmetry.space_group_name_H-M   'P 1'
#
loop_
_entity.id
_entity.type
_entity.pdbx_description
1 polymer ?
#
loop_
_entity_poly.entity_id
_entity_poly.type
_entity_poly.pdbx_seq_one_letter_code
_entity_poly.pdbx_strand_id
1 'polypeptide(L)' 'MKVVQTKDTMSNIYLDSVRIRHQVFVVEQGVPLAREIDKDEAHCIHFVLYSENKEPQGTGRLLPLENEKMKLYGMAIP' A
#
# COMPACT_ATOMS: atom_id res chain seq x y z
N MET A 1 -10.22 -12.93 8.61
CA MET A 1 -9.31 -11.90 8.02
C MET A 1 -8.22 -12.56 7.19
N LYS A 2 -7.77 -11.93 6.09
CA LYS A 2 -6.73 -12.46 5.19
C LYS A 2 -5.83 -11.36 4.67
N VAL A 3 -4.52 -11.58 4.68
CA VAL A 3 -3.55 -10.72 3.98
C VAL A 3 -3.30 -11.29 2.59
N VAL A 4 -3.34 -10.44 1.57
CA VAL A 4 -2.93 -10.76 0.20
C VAL A 4 -1.88 -9.76 -0.25
N GLN A 5 -1.09 -10.15 -1.26
CA GLN A 5 -0.04 -9.31 -1.80
C GLN A 5 -0.04 -9.28 -3.33
N THR A 6 0.50 -8.22 -3.90
CA THR A 6 0.69 -8.05 -5.34
C THR A 6 1.93 -7.22 -5.66
N LYS A 7 2.54 -7.47 -6.83
CA LYS A 7 3.49 -6.54 -7.48
C LYS A 7 2.87 -5.87 -8.72
N ASP A 8 1.68 -6.33 -9.12
CA ASP A 8 0.98 -5.83 -10.30
C ASP A 8 0.22 -4.55 -9.95
N THR A 9 0.70 -3.42 -10.47
CA THR A 9 0.10 -2.08 -10.29
C THR A 9 -1.22 -1.90 -11.05
N MET A 10 -1.68 -2.91 -11.80
CA MET A 10 -3.00 -2.92 -12.43
C MET A 10 -4.01 -3.78 -11.67
N SER A 11 -3.58 -4.47 -10.61
CA SER A 11 -4.45 -5.36 -9.85
C SER A 11 -5.37 -4.59 -8.87
N ASN A 12 -6.55 -5.14 -8.58
CA ASN A 12 -7.46 -4.57 -7.58
C ASN A 12 -6.82 -4.46 -6.18
N ILE A 13 -5.93 -5.39 -5.83
CA ILE A 13 -5.19 -5.37 -4.55
C ILE A 13 -4.33 -4.10 -4.47
N TYR A 14 -3.66 -3.73 -5.55
CA TYR A 14 -2.87 -2.51 -5.61
C TYR A 14 -3.77 -1.27 -5.48
N LEU A 15 -4.88 -1.23 -6.22
CA LEU A 15 -5.82 -0.11 -6.16
C LEU A 15 -6.42 0.08 -4.77
N ASP A 16 -6.69 -1.02 -4.05
CA ASP A 16 -7.17 -0.95 -2.67
C ASP A 16 -6.08 -0.42 -1.70
N SER A 17 -4.81 -0.82 -1.89
CA SER A 17 -3.67 -0.26 -1.16
C SER A 17 -3.56 1.26 -1.36
N VAL A 18 -3.61 1.73 -2.61
CA VAL A 18 -3.58 3.17 -2.93
C VAL A 18 -4.78 3.89 -2.32
N ARG A 19 -5.99 3.31 -2.37
CA ARG A 19 -7.20 3.92 -1.81
C ARG A 19 -7.07 4.14 -0.30
N ILE A 20 -6.59 3.14 0.44
CA ILE A 20 -6.36 3.25 1.89
C ILE A 20 -5.31 4.34 2.17
N ARG A 21 -4.17 4.32 1.47
CA ARG A 21 -3.13 5.32 1.67
C ARG A 21 -3.58 6.74 1.31
N HIS A 22 -4.37 6.89 0.26
CA HIS A 22 -4.96 8.18 -0.10
C HIS A 22 -5.86 8.70 1.02
N GLN A 23 -6.74 7.85 1.56
CA GLN A 23 -7.61 8.24 2.68
C GLN A 23 -6.79 8.69 3.91
N VAL A 24 -5.83 7.88 4.35
CA VAL A 24 -5.05 8.19 5.55
C VAL A 24 -4.06 9.33 5.33
N PHE A 25 -3.22 9.25 4.30
CA PHE A 25 -2.15 10.22 4.11
C PHE A 25 -2.64 11.52 3.48
N VAL A 26 -3.47 11.46 2.43
CA VAL A 26 -3.88 12.67 1.70
C VAL A 26 -5.07 13.35 2.38
N VAL A 27 -6.13 12.59 2.70
CA VAL A 27 -7.37 13.19 3.24
C VAL A 27 -7.21 13.53 4.73
N GLU A 28 -6.76 12.59 5.56
CA GLU A 28 -6.71 12.78 7.01
C GLU A 28 -5.46 13.54 7.47
N GLN A 29 -4.29 13.21 6.92
CA GLN A 29 -3.02 13.82 7.33
C GLN A 29 -2.58 15.01 6.47
N GLY A 30 -3.27 15.29 5.37
CA GLY A 30 -2.97 16.43 4.50
C GLY A 30 -1.65 16.31 3.72
N VAL A 31 -1.13 15.09 3.54
CA VAL A 31 0.05 14.84 2.71
C VAL A 31 -0.30 15.17 1.25
N PRO A 32 0.50 15.98 0.54
CA PRO A 32 0.25 16.27 -0.86
C PRO A 32 0.18 14.98 -1.70
N LEU A 33 -0.83 14.87 -2.57
CA LEU A 33 -1.02 13.70 -3.43
C LEU A 33 0.24 13.34 -4.23
N ALA A 34 0.94 14.35 -4.76
CA ALA A 34 2.18 14.16 -5.52
C ALA A 34 3.34 13.54 -4.71
N ARG A 35 3.22 13.46 -3.38
CA ARG A 35 4.21 12.83 -2.49
C ARG A 35 3.81 11.41 -2.08
N GLU A 36 2.54 11.04 -2.24
CA GLU A 36 2.02 9.72 -1.83
C GLU A 36 2.50 8.62 -2.78
N ILE A 37 2.42 8.87 -4.09
CA ILE A 37 2.93 7.99 -5.14
C ILE A 37 4.32 8.46 -5.53
N ASP A 38 5.34 7.65 -5.26
CA ASP A 38 6.74 7.94 -5.59
C ASP A 38 7.23 7.11 -6.78
N LYS A 39 8.47 7.36 -7.21
CA LYS A 39 9.13 6.64 -8.31
C LYS A 39 9.36 5.15 -8.04
N ASP A 40 9.31 4.72 -6.78
CA ASP A 40 9.60 3.35 -6.35
C ASP A 40 8.31 2.52 -6.20
N GLU A 41 7.14 3.13 -6.42
CA GLU A 41 5.81 2.51 -6.33
C GLU A 41 5.68 1.20 -7.11
N ALA A 42 6.16 1.18 -8.35
CA ALA A 42 6.09 0.03 -9.24
C ALA A 42 7.05 -1.11 -8.84
N HIS A 43 8.06 -0.82 -8.02
CA HIS A 43 9.02 -1.81 -7.51
C HIS A 43 8.55 -2.44 -6.19
N CYS A 44 7.50 -1.89 -5.59
CA CYS A 44 7.00 -2.34 -4.30
C CYS A 44 6.17 -3.62 -4.39
N ILE A 45 6.24 -4.40 -3.32
CA ILE A 45 5.29 -5.46 -3.01
C ILE A 45 4.23 -4.86 -2.10
N HIS A 46 2.99 -4.83 -2.56
CA HIS A 46 1.86 -4.22 -1.87
C HIS A 46 1.08 -5.28 -1.11
N PHE A 47 0.80 -5.04 0.16
CA PHE A 47 0.03 -5.90 1.02
C PHE A 47 -1.28 -5.22 1.40
N VAL A 48 -2.38 -5.98 1.39
CA VAL A 48 -3.68 -5.51 1.87
C VAL A 48 -4.28 -6.55 2.80
N LEU A 49 -4.72 -6.09 3.96
CA LEU A 49 -5.51 -6.86 4.91
C LEU A 49 -6.98 -6.75 4.53
N TYR A 50 -7.65 -7.87 4.31
CA TYR A 50 -9.09 -7.95 4.05
C TYR A 50 -9.85 -8.55 5.22
N SER A 51 -11.03 -8.01 5.50
CA SER A 51 -12.02 -8.58 6.41
C SER A 51 -12.62 -9.87 5.86
N GLU A 52 -13.46 -10.55 6.65
CA GLU A 52 -14.20 -11.74 6.19
C GLU A 52 -15.20 -11.41 5.07
N ASN A 53 -15.70 -10.17 5.05
CA ASN A 53 -16.59 -9.64 4.01
C ASN A 53 -15.84 -9.18 2.75
N LYS A 54 -14.53 -9.44 2.66
CA LYS A 54 -13.63 -9.01 1.57
C LYS A 54 -13.49 -7.49 1.44
N GLU A 55 -13.65 -6.76 2.54
CA GLU A 55 -13.41 -5.31 2.57
C GLU A 55 -11.94 -5.04 2.94
N PRO A 56 -11.25 -4.12 2.25
CA PRO A 56 -9.89 -3.76 2.60
C PRO A 56 -9.88 -2.96 3.91
N GLN A 57 -9.03 -3.34 4.85
CA GLN A 57 -8.98 -2.79 6.23
C GLN A 57 -7.65 -2.12 6.55
N GLY A 58 -6.60 -2.43 5.80
CA GLY A 58 -5.28 -1.87 6.03
C GLY A 58 -4.31 -2.26 4.94
N THR A 59 -3.21 -1.52 4.84
CA THR A 59 -2.19 -1.75 3.82
C THR A 59 -0.79 -1.47 4.34
N GLY A 60 0.21 -1.97 3.62
CA GLY A 60 1.62 -1.69 3.79
C GLY A 60 2.39 -2.17 2.56
N ARG A 61 3.60 -1.67 2.35
CA ARG A 61 4.43 -2.06 1.20
C ARG A 61 5.88 -2.31 1.56
N LEU A 62 6.50 -3.22 0.81
CA LEU A 62 7.92 -3.53 0.88
C LEU A 62 8.60 -3.09 -0.42
N LEU A 63 9.66 -2.31 -0.32
CA LEU A 63 10.58 -2.06 -1.43
C LEU A 63 11.84 -2.93 -1.26
N PRO A 64 12.10 -3.86 -2.19
CA PRO A 64 13.37 -4.59 -2.22
C PRO A 64 14.55 -3.64 -2.44
N LEU A 65 15.59 -3.81 -1.61
CA LEU A 65 16.85 -3.10 -1.70
C LEU A 65 18.00 -4.11 -1.93
N GLU A 66 19.21 -3.60 -2.11
CA GLU A 66 20.41 -4.43 -2.20
C GLU A 66 20.75 -5.12 -0.87
N ASN A 67 21.61 -6.14 -0.95
CA ASN A 67 22.13 -6.89 0.21
C ASN A 67 21.02 -7.51 1.07
N GLU A 68 20.01 -8.08 0.41
CA GLU A 68 18.88 -8.77 1.05
C GLU A 68 18.06 -7.90 2.01
N LYS A 69 18.16 -6.57 1.87
CA LYS A 69 17.39 -5.62 2.68
C LYS A 69 16.05 -5.32 2.01
N MET A 70 15.05 -5.06 2.84
CA MET A 70 13.73 -4.61 2.43
C MET A 70 13.36 -3.37 3.23
N LYS A 71 12.83 -2.34 2.57
CA LYS A 71 12.25 -1.17 3.24
C LYS A 71 10.75 -1.39 3.42
N LEU A 72 10.30 -1.42 4.67
CA LEU A 72 8.87 -1.43 5.02
C LEU A 72 8.36 -0.01 5.23
N TYR A 73 7.30 0.38 4.52
CA TYR A 73 6.70 1.71 4.61
C TYR A 73 5.28 1.73 4.02
N GLY A 74 4.62 2.90 4.03
CA GLY A 74 3.26 3.06 3.51
C GLY A 74 2.20 2.30 4.30
N MET A 75 2.46 2.06 5.59
CA MET A 75 1.52 1.38 6.49
C MET A 75 0.38 2.33 6.85
N ALA A 76 -0.85 1.92 6.56
CA ALA A 76 -2.03 2.73 6.80
C ALA A 76 -3.24 1.85 7.15
N ILE A 77 -4.04 2.32 8.10
CA ILE A 77 -5.33 1.77 8.52
C ILE A 77 -6.27 2.99 8.62
N PRO A 78 -7.38 3.03 7.86
CA PRO A 78 -8.36 4.11 7.93
C PRO A 78 -9.08 4.21 9.29
#